data_AF-A0A0A2C7Q0-F1
#
_entry.id   AF-A0A0A2C7Q0-F1
#
_cell.length_a   1.000
_cell.length_b   1.000
_cell.length_c   1.000
_cell.angle_alpha   90.00
_cell.angle_beta   90.00
_cell.angle_gamma   90.00
#
_symmetry.space_group_name_H-M   'P 1'
#
loop_
_entity.id
_entity.type
_entity.pdbx_description
1 polymer ?
#
loop_
_entity_poly.entity_id
_entity_poly.type
_entity_poly.pdbx_seq_one_letter_code
_entity_poly.pdbx_strand_id
1 'polypeptide(L)'
;MNQNHFPKNSISHKELNAFLIKAKKDISLNNSPENNKSNEEQDFNDLIKNWSITSQKLLLIMNSKEEVFTTNKDPKSLMAFGAMGAHINMALQALKATESNQ
;
A
#
# COMPACT_ATOMS: atom_id res chain seq x y z
N MET A 1 9.49 -41.38 56.03
CA MET A 1 9.25 -41.57 54.58
C MET A 1 8.47 -40.36 54.08
N ASN A 2 9.14 -39.40 53.43
CA ASN A 2 8.48 -38.16 52.97
C ASN A 2 7.81 -38.41 51.62
N GLN A 3 6.47 -38.44 51.62
CA GLN A 3 5.68 -38.54 50.41
C GLN A 3 5.55 -37.14 49.80
N ASN A 4 6.19 -36.93 48.63
CA ASN A 4 6.06 -35.71 47.84
C ASN A 4 4.63 -35.59 47.32
N HIS A 5 3.77 -34.89 48.07
CA HIS A 5 2.42 -34.53 47.66
C HIS A 5 2.50 -33.41 46.60
N PHE A 6 2.66 -33.78 45.34
CA PHE A 6 2.33 -32.88 44.25
C PHE A 6 0.80 -32.78 44.15
N PRO A 7 0.22 -31.58 43.99
CA PRO A 7 -1.22 -31.43 43.84
C PRO A 7 -1.69 -32.21 42.61
N LYS A 8 -2.87 -32.85 42.67
CA LYS A 8 -3.44 -33.69 41.58
C LYS A 8 -3.48 -33.00 40.20
N ASN A 9 -3.34 -31.68 40.16
CA ASN A 9 -3.40 -30.85 38.97
C ASN A 9 -2.02 -30.27 38.58
N SER A 10 -0.91 -30.76 39.14
CA SER A 10 0.41 -30.33 38.72
C SER A 10 0.80 -30.97 37.40
N ILE A 11 1.19 -30.15 36.43
CA ILE A 11 1.86 -30.65 35.23
C ILE A 11 3.31 -31.00 35.56
N SER A 12 3.82 -32.09 34.98
CA SER A 12 5.24 -32.39 35.08
C SER A 12 6.06 -31.40 34.26
N HIS A 13 7.34 -31.21 34.62
CA HIS A 13 8.27 -30.39 33.83
C HIS A 13 8.36 -30.86 32.36
N LYS A 14 8.23 -32.17 32.14
CA LYS A 14 8.22 -32.77 30.79
C LYS A 14 6.98 -32.36 30.00
N GLU A 15 5.81 -32.37 30.62
CA GLU A 15 4.56 -31.94 29.99
C GLU A 15 4.55 -30.44 29.72
N LEU A 16 5.03 -29.62 30.66
CA LEU A 16 5.20 -28.18 30.45
C LEU A 16 6.09 -27.90 29.25
N ASN A 17 7.25 -28.57 29.14
CA ASN A 17 8.12 -28.43 27.99
C ASN A 17 7.46 -28.88 26.68
N ALA A 18 6.68 -29.96 26.70
CA ALA A 18 5.92 -30.40 25.54
C ALA A 18 4.89 -29.34 25.10
N PHE A 19 4.18 -28.73 26.05
CA PHE A 19 3.24 -27.64 25.77
C PHE A 19 3.94 -26.39 25.21
N LEU A 20 5.07 -25.99 25.77
CA LEU A 20 5.85 -24.83 25.30
C LEU A 20 6.42 -25.06 23.90
N ILE A 21 6.92 -26.27 23.61
CA ILE A 21 7.42 -26.64 22.27
C ILE A 21 6.27 -26.63 21.26
N LYS A 22 5.11 -27.20 21.62
CA LYS A 22 3.92 -27.20 20.76
C LYS A 22 3.42 -25.78 20.48
N ALA A 23 3.29 -24.95 21.52
CA ALA A 23 2.87 -23.56 21.38
C ALA A 23 3.83 -22.75 20.51
N LYS A 24 5.15 -22.91 20.66
CA LYS A 24 6.14 -22.26 19.79
C LYS A 24 6.03 -22.71 18.34
N LYS A 25 5.78 -23.99 18.10
CA LYS A 25 5.58 -24.55 16.75
C LYS A 25 4.33 -23.96 16.09
N ASP A 26 3.24 -23.83 16.83
CA ASP A 26 1.97 -23.27 16.35
C ASP A 26 2.10 -21.76 16.03
N ILE A 27 2.88 -21.02 16.84
CA ILE A 27 3.20 -19.60 16.58
C ILE A 27 4.06 -19.45 15.32
N SER A 28 5.04 -20.34 15.12
CA SER A 28 5.92 -20.30 13.94
C SER A 28 5.21 -20.65 12.62
N LEU A 29 4.09 -21.37 12.67
CA LEU A 29 3.25 -21.68 11.51
C LEU A 29 2.32 -20.52 11.12
N ASN A 30 1.96 -19.66 12.06
CA ASN A 30 1.06 -18.51 11.83
C ASN A 30 1.78 -17.19 11.59
N ASN A 31 3.08 -17.12 11.88
CA ASN A 31 3.91 -15.98 11.55
C ASN A 31 4.53 -16.16 10.17
N SER A 32 3.75 -15.94 9.11
CA SER A 32 4.31 -15.40 7.86
C SER A 32 3.86 -13.95 7.73
N PRO A 33 4.60 -12.99 8.30
CA PRO A 33 4.37 -11.56 8.06
C PRO A 33 5.02 -11.11 6.74
N GLU A 34 5.74 -11.99 6.04
CA GLU A 34 6.64 -11.61 4.95
C GLU A 34 5.90 -11.42 3.61
N ASN A 35 4.76 -12.08 3.42
CA ASN A 35 4.07 -12.10 2.11
C ASN A 35 3.04 -10.97 1.91
N ASN A 36 2.61 -10.29 2.98
CA ASN A 36 1.58 -9.25 2.87
C ASN A 36 2.17 -7.86 2.58
N LYS A 37 3.39 -7.56 3.07
CA LYS A 37 4.05 -6.26 2.83
C LYS A 37 4.54 -6.09 1.39
N SER A 38 5.01 -7.15 0.75
CA SER A 38 5.49 -7.06 -0.65
C SER A 38 4.36 -6.74 -1.62
N ASN A 39 3.14 -7.19 -1.33
CA ASN A 39 1.99 -6.93 -2.18
C ASN A 39 1.50 -5.47 -2.05
N GLU A 40 1.49 -4.91 -0.83
CA GLU A 40 1.05 -3.53 -0.61
C GLU A 40 1.94 -2.50 -1.31
N GLU A 41 3.26 -2.66 -1.22
CA GLU A 41 4.22 -1.77 -1.90
C GLU A 41 4.12 -1.89 -3.42
N GLN A 42 3.97 -3.11 -3.93
CA GLN A 42 3.80 -3.35 -5.35
C GLN A 42 2.49 -2.76 -5.87
N ASP A 43 1.37 -2.97 -5.17
CA ASP A 43 0.05 -2.42 -5.52
C ASP A 43 0.09 -0.89 -5.53
N PHE A 44 0.74 -0.26 -4.55
CA PHE A 44 0.94 1.18 -4.51
C PHE A 44 1.75 1.68 -5.72
N ASN A 45 2.88 1.04 -6.02
CA ASN A 45 3.74 1.42 -7.14
C ASN A 45 3.01 1.26 -8.49
N ASP A 46 2.20 0.22 -8.65
CA ASP A 46 1.38 0.00 -9.84
C ASP A 46 0.31 1.08 -9.99
N LEU A 47 -0.34 1.50 -8.89
CA LEU A 47 -1.29 2.62 -8.90
C LEU A 47 -0.62 3.94 -9.30
N ILE A 48 0.55 4.24 -8.74
CA ILE A 48 1.33 5.46 -9.07
C ILE A 48 1.72 5.46 -10.54
N LYS A 49 2.22 4.33 -11.06
CA LYS A 49 2.58 4.16 -12.46
C LYS A 49 1.38 4.37 -13.39
N ASN A 50 0.25 3.73 -13.09
CA ASN A 50 -0.98 3.87 -13.86
C ASN A 50 -1.52 5.31 -13.84
N TRP A 51 -1.49 5.96 -12.68
CA TRP A 51 -1.87 7.36 -12.53
C TRP A 51 -0.96 8.28 -13.34
N SER A 52 0.35 8.08 -13.30
CA SER A 52 1.33 8.87 -14.05
C SER A 52 1.09 8.78 -15.57
N ILE A 53 0.94 7.56 -16.10
CA ILE A 53 0.66 7.32 -17.53
C ILE A 53 -0.67 7.96 -17.95
N THR A 54 -1.72 7.77 -17.17
CA THR A 54 -3.06 8.31 -17.46
C THR A 54 -3.05 9.84 -17.45
N SER A 55 -2.38 10.43 -16.46
CA SER A 55 -2.26 11.89 -16.31
C SER A 55 -1.48 12.52 -17.48
N GLN A 56 -0.40 11.91 -17.93
CA GLN A 56 0.35 12.37 -19.10
C GLN A 56 -0.49 12.32 -20.38
N LYS A 57 -1.24 11.23 -20.60
CA LYS A 57 -2.18 11.12 -21.73
C LYS A 57 -3.26 12.19 -21.67
N LEU A 58 -3.82 12.43 -20.48
CA LEU A 58 -4.84 13.45 -20.28
C LEU A 58 -4.28 14.84 -20.61
N LEU A 59 -3.08 15.18 -20.14
CA LEU A 59 -2.44 16.46 -20.47
C LEU A 59 -2.20 16.65 -21.97
N LEU A 60 -1.81 15.59 -22.70
CA LEU A 60 -1.67 15.66 -24.16
C LEU A 60 -2.99 15.98 -24.84
N ILE A 61 -4.09 15.36 -24.41
CA ILE A 61 -5.44 15.61 -24.93
C ILE A 61 -5.90 17.02 -24.53
N MET A 62 -5.67 17.46 -23.30
CA MET A 62 -6.05 18.80 -22.83
C MET A 62 -5.31 19.93 -23.55
N ASN A 63 -4.06 19.68 -23.94
CA ASN A 63 -3.24 20.62 -24.71
C ASN A 63 -3.46 20.51 -26.23
N SER A 64 -4.21 19.51 -26.68
CA SER A 64 -4.57 19.40 -28.09
C SER A 64 -5.59 20.51 -28.42
N LYS A 65 -5.57 21.01 -29.66
CA LYS A 65 -6.54 22.01 -30.13
C LYS A 65 -7.91 21.40 -30.46
N GLU A 66 -8.25 20.25 -29.86
CA GLU A 66 -9.50 19.57 -30.13
C GLU A 66 -10.67 20.42 -29.64
N GLU A 67 -11.57 20.72 -30.57
CA GLU A 67 -12.78 21.51 -30.32
C GLU A 67 -13.64 20.92 -29.20
N VAL A 68 -13.56 19.60 -28.96
CA VAL A 68 -14.30 18.89 -27.90
C VAL A 68 -14.15 19.55 -26.52
N PHE A 69 -12.99 20.14 -26.22
CA PHE A 69 -12.71 20.73 -24.91
C PHE A 69 -12.88 22.25 -24.84
N THR A 70 -12.92 22.92 -26.00
CA THR A 70 -12.93 24.38 -26.10
C THR A 70 -14.23 24.96 -26.69
N THR A 71 -15.03 24.17 -27.41
CA THR A 71 -16.30 24.65 -27.98
C THR A 71 -17.42 24.64 -26.94
N ASN A 72 -18.23 25.71 -26.93
CA ASN A 72 -19.42 25.88 -26.08
C ASN A 72 -19.20 25.84 -24.54
N LYS A 73 -17.96 25.94 -24.05
CA LYS A 73 -17.72 26.09 -22.60
C LYS A 73 -17.82 27.56 -22.18
N ASP A 74 -18.47 27.80 -21.05
CA ASP A 74 -18.47 29.13 -20.43
C ASP A 74 -17.04 29.48 -19.92
N PRO A 75 -16.71 30.77 -19.78
CA PRO A 75 -15.36 31.19 -19.38
C PRO A 75 -14.88 30.60 -18.05
N LYS A 76 -15.77 30.32 -17.09
CA LYS A 76 -15.38 29.71 -15.80
C LYS A 76 -14.98 28.25 -16.01
N SER A 77 -15.71 27.52 -16.84
CA SER A 77 -15.37 26.15 -17.20
C SER A 77 -14.02 26.07 -17.93
N LEU A 78 -13.73 27.01 -18.82
CA LEU A 78 -12.44 27.06 -19.51
C LEU A 78 -11.27 27.35 -18.54
N MET A 79 -11.46 28.29 -17.61
CA MET A 79 -10.47 28.58 -16.56
C MET A 79 -10.24 27.38 -15.64
N ALA A 80 -11.32 26.71 -15.20
CA ALA A 80 -11.22 25.51 -14.38
C ALA A 80 -10.48 24.37 -15.11
N PHE A 81 -10.73 24.22 -16.41
CA PHE A 81 -10.02 23.25 -17.25
C PHE A 81 -8.52 23.55 -17.35
N GLY A 82 -8.15 24.81 -17.56
CA GLY A 82 -6.74 25.22 -17.53
C GLY A 82 -6.08 24.99 -16.16
N ALA A 83 -6.77 25.32 -15.07
CA ALA A 83 -6.28 25.10 -13.71
C ALA A 83 -6.07 23.60 -13.41
N MET A 84 -6.99 22.74 -13.86
CA MET A 84 -6.86 21.29 -13.76
C MET A 84 -5.58 20.79 -14.45
N GLY A 85 -5.29 21.26 -15.67
CA GLY A 85 -4.07 20.91 -16.38
C GLY A 85 -2.81 21.34 -15.61
N ALA A 86 -2.80 22.54 -15.05
CA ALA A 86 -1.69 23.03 -14.23
C ALA A 86 -1.47 22.17 -12.98
N HIS A 87 -2.54 21.80 -12.27
CA HIS A 87 -2.46 20.95 -11.08
C HIS A 87 -1.95 19.54 -11.40
N ILE A 88 -2.40 18.93 -12.49
CA ILE A 88 -1.88 17.62 -12.93
C ILE A 88 -0.39 17.71 -13.24
N ASN A 89 0.03 18.75 -13.96
CA ASN A 89 1.43 18.95 -14.30
C ASN A 89 2.30 19.19 -13.04
N MET A 90 1.79 19.91 -12.04
CA MET A 90 2.49 20.08 -10.76
C MET A 90 2.61 18.76 -10.00
N ALA A 91 1.54 17.96 -9.94
CA ALA A 91 1.57 16.67 -9.26
C ALA A 91 2.57 15.69 -9.92
N LEU A 92 2.66 15.68 -11.26
CA LEU A 92 3.66 14.87 -11.97
C LEU A 92 5.10 15.31 -11.68
N GLN A 93 5.35 16.63 -11.57
CA GLN A 93 6.66 17.15 -11.18
C GLN A 93 7.03 16.78 -9.74
N ALA A 94 6.07 16.87 -8.82
CA ALA A 94 6.26 16.42 -7.44
C ALA A 94 6.59 14.93 -7.39
N LEU A 95 5.84 14.08 -8.12
CA LEU A 95 6.12 12.65 -8.22
C LEU A 95 7.55 12.39 -8.72
N LYS A 96 7.96 13.04 -9.83
CA LYS A 96 9.33 12.91 -10.36
C LYS A 96 10.40 13.30 -9.33
N ALA A 97 10.15 14.34 -8.52
CA ALA A 97 11.08 14.77 -7.48
C ALA A 97 11.23 13.75 -6.35
N THR A 98 10.19 12.96 -6.07
CA THR A 98 10.25 11.85 -5.09
C THR A 98 11.12 10.68 -5.59
N GLU A 99 11.12 10.43 -6.90
CA GLU A 99 11.91 9.35 -7.52
C GLU A 99 13.42 9.70 -7.59
N SER A 100 13.77 10.99 -7.76
CA SER A 100 15.16 11.45 -7.89
C SER A 100 15.97 11.53 -6.59
N ASN A 101 15.36 11.20 -5.43
CA ASN A 101 16.02 11.20 -4.12
C ASN A 101 16.27 9.79 -3.55
N GLN A 102 16.14 8.74 -4.38
CA GLN A 102 16.61 7.38 -4.10
C GLN A 102 17.92 7.12 -4.85
#